data_AF-A0A2A4FPL9-F1
#
_entry.id   AF-A0A2A4FPL9-F1
#
_cell.length_a   1.000
_cell.length_b   1.000
_cell.length_c   1.000
_cell.angle_alpha   90.00
_cell.angle_beta   90.00
_cell.angle_gamma   90.00
#
_symmetry.space_group_name_H-M   'P 1'
#
loop_
_entity.id
_entity.type
_entity.pdbx_description
1 polymer ?
#
loop_
_entity_poly.entity_id
_entity_poly.type
_entity_poly.pdbx_seq_one_letter_code
_entity_poly.pdbx_strand_id
1 'polypeptide(L)'
;MGVSIIDKGEIVRAALDILRVQGLDAVSTRKLAEVLKVRGPALYHHYKNKQELLGDMANAIVSVPVASIDPSLPWDAWSAAFAVAVRKAILPYPDGARLLIAAWPSNEMREQTIPRIEAPLIAAGFNPERSHEVTFLIASAVIGWMLNEQNPRIREFMEQRFDLEHAFVRAVETILDGIRSQMLEGRS
;
A
#
# COMPACT_ATOMS: atom_id res chain seq x y z
N MET A 1 -16.48 -30.40 -19.49
CA MET A 1 -16.20 -28.97 -19.26
C MET A 1 -15.30 -28.90 -18.03
N GLY A 2 -13.99 -28.72 -18.25
CA GLY A 2 -12.99 -28.75 -17.19
C GLY A 2 -13.17 -27.58 -16.23
N VAL A 3 -13.00 -27.85 -14.93
CA VAL A 3 -12.94 -26.82 -13.90
C VAL A 3 -11.76 -25.91 -14.24
N SER A 4 -12.03 -24.67 -14.66
CA SER A 4 -10.99 -23.65 -14.74
C SER A 4 -10.50 -23.44 -13.30
N ILE A 5 -9.30 -23.93 -12.99
CA ILE A 5 -8.63 -23.63 -11.74
C ILE A 5 -8.26 -22.15 -11.84
N ILE A 6 -9.04 -21.29 -11.19
CA ILE A 6 -8.69 -19.88 -11.08
C ILE A 6 -7.47 -19.79 -10.18
N ASP A 7 -6.43 -19.09 -10.61
CA ASP A 7 -5.28 -18.84 -9.75
C ASP A 7 -5.50 -17.63 -8.84
N LYS A 8 -4.71 -17.56 -7.76
CA LYS A 8 -4.79 -16.49 -6.75
C LYS A 8 -4.60 -15.10 -7.39
N GLY A 9 -3.73 -14.97 -8.38
CA GLY A 9 -3.46 -13.73 -9.09
C GLY A 9 -4.64 -13.24 -9.92
N GLU A 10 -5.38 -14.14 -10.57
CA GLU A 10 -6.62 -13.82 -11.27
C GLU A 10 -7.69 -13.29 -10.32
N ILE A 11 -7.84 -13.90 -9.14
CA ILE A 11 -8.79 -13.42 -8.12
C ILE A 11 -8.44 -12.02 -7.65
N VAL A 12 -7.17 -11.77 -7.31
CA VAL A 12 -6.70 -10.46 -6.86
C VAL A 12 -6.90 -9.41 -7.95
N ARG A 13 -6.59 -9.73 -9.22
CA ARG A 13 -6.81 -8.81 -10.35
C ARG A 13 -8.28 -8.43 -10.49
N ALA A 14 -9.19 -9.40 -10.47
CA ALA A 14 -10.63 -9.14 -10.52
C ALA A 14 -11.11 -8.32 -9.31
N ALA A 15 -10.55 -8.54 -8.12
CA ALA A 15 -10.87 -7.77 -6.92
C ALA A 15 -10.42 -6.31 -7.04
N LEU A 16 -9.22 -6.08 -7.58
CA LEU A 16 -8.70 -4.75 -7.87
C LEU A 16 -9.52 -4.03 -8.95
N ASP A 17 -10.03 -4.74 -9.95
CA ASP A 17 -10.93 -4.17 -10.95
C ASP A 17 -12.28 -3.78 -10.35
N ILE A 18 -12.84 -4.59 -9.43
CA ILE A 18 -14.04 -4.21 -8.66
C ILE A 18 -13.76 -2.94 -7.85
N LEU A 19 -12.63 -2.89 -7.13
CA LEU A 19 -12.23 -1.73 -6.35
C LEU A 19 -12.11 -0.47 -7.23
N ARG A 20 -11.50 -0.59 -8.41
CA ARG A 20 -11.32 0.52 -9.36
C ARG A 20 -12.65 1.10 -9.84
N VAL A 21 -13.64 0.25 -10.11
CA VAL A 21 -14.91 0.67 -10.72
C VAL A 21 -15.98 1.01 -9.68
N GLN A 22 -16.02 0.31 -8.56
CA GLN A 22 -17.15 0.32 -7.61
C GLN A 22 -16.75 0.67 -6.17
N GLY A 23 -15.45 0.83 -5.89
CA GLY A 23 -14.97 1.10 -4.54
C GLY A 23 -14.86 -0.15 -3.66
N LEU A 24 -14.32 0.05 -2.45
CA LEU A 24 -13.94 -1.02 -1.54
C LEU A 24 -15.15 -1.76 -0.94
N ASP A 25 -16.26 -1.06 -0.75
CA ASP A 25 -17.47 -1.63 -0.16
C ASP A 25 -18.13 -2.67 -1.10
N ALA A 26 -17.90 -2.56 -2.42
CA ALA A 26 -18.34 -3.54 -3.41
C ALA A 26 -17.50 -4.83 -3.43
N VAL A 27 -16.29 -4.82 -2.86
CA VAL A 27 -15.39 -5.97 -2.83
C VAL A 27 -15.94 -7.02 -1.86
N SER A 28 -16.38 -8.15 -2.40
CA SER A 28 -16.87 -9.30 -1.64
C SER A 28 -16.63 -10.60 -2.40
N THR A 29 -16.56 -11.72 -1.68
CA THR A 29 -16.43 -13.06 -2.28
C THR A 29 -17.61 -13.39 -3.20
N ARG A 30 -18.82 -12.96 -2.84
CA ARG A 30 -20.01 -13.09 -3.71
C ARG A 30 -19.84 -12.31 -5.01
N LYS A 31 -19.45 -11.03 -4.93
CA LYS A 31 -19.24 -10.21 -6.13
C LYS A 31 -18.13 -10.77 -7.02
N LEU A 32 -17.06 -11.26 -6.41
CA LEU A 32 -15.99 -11.94 -7.13
C LEU A 32 -16.47 -13.20 -7.84
N ALA A 33 -17.29 -14.03 -7.19
CA ALA A 33 -17.84 -15.23 -7.82
C ALA A 33 -18.67 -14.90 -9.06
N GLU A 34 -19.49 -13.84 -8.98
CA GLU A 34 -20.27 -13.32 -10.12
C GLU A 34 -19.36 -12.85 -11.26
N VAL A 35 -18.36 -12.01 -10.97
CA VAL A 35 -17.44 -11.44 -11.97
C VAL A 35 -16.59 -12.53 -12.64
N LEU A 36 -16.07 -13.47 -11.86
CA LEU A 36 -15.24 -14.57 -12.32
C LEU A 36 -16.05 -15.73 -12.92
N LYS A 37 -17.40 -15.66 -12.87
CA LYS A 37 -18.32 -16.69 -13.35
C LYS A 37 -18.04 -18.08 -12.74
N VAL A 38 -17.70 -18.12 -11.46
CA VAL A 38 -17.43 -19.36 -10.72
C VAL A 38 -18.36 -19.54 -9.54
N ARG A 39 -18.44 -20.78 -9.05
CA ARG A 39 -19.20 -21.11 -7.85
C ARG A 39 -18.43 -20.62 -6.62
N GLY A 40 -19.15 -20.07 -5.64
CA GLY A 40 -18.58 -19.57 -4.37
C GLY A 40 -17.56 -20.52 -3.69
N PRO A 41 -17.81 -21.85 -3.62
CA PRO A 41 -16.84 -22.82 -3.07
C PRO A 41 -15.44 -22.76 -3.69
N ALA A 42 -15.32 -22.42 -4.98
CA ALA A 42 -14.03 -22.30 -5.64
C ALA A 42 -13.17 -21.18 -5.03
N LEU A 43 -13.79 -20.05 -4.63
CA LEU A 43 -13.09 -18.94 -3.99
C LEU A 43 -12.72 -19.23 -2.53
N TYR A 44 -13.53 -20.02 -1.82
CA TYR A 44 -13.23 -20.42 -0.44
C TYR A 44 -11.97 -21.28 -0.31
N HIS A 45 -11.55 -21.95 -1.38
CA HIS A 45 -10.27 -22.67 -1.39
C HIS A 45 -9.06 -21.71 -1.38
N HIS A 46 -9.22 -20.49 -1.89
CA HIS A 46 -8.15 -19.49 -1.91
C HIS A 46 -8.23 -18.54 -0.71
N TYR A 47 -9.44 -18.18 -0.30
CA TYR A 47 -9.67 -17.16 0.71
C TYR A 47 -10.71 -17.62 1.73
N LYS A 48 -10.30 -17.80 2.98
CA LYS A 48 -11.20 -18.19 4.08
C LYS A 48 -12.11 -17.04 4.50
N ASN A 49 -11.66 -15.81 4.33
CA ASN A 49 -12.38 -14.60 4.72
C ASN A 49 -11.99 -13.39 3.85
N LYS A 50 -12.74 -12.30 3.97
CA LYS A 50 -12.47 -11.05 3.23
C LYS A 50 -11.11 -10.45 3.58
N GLN A 51 -10.62 -10.59 4.82
CA GLN A 51 -9.36 -10.00 5.25
C GLN A 51 -8.15 -10.57 4.52
N GLU A 52 -8.09 -11.89 4.31
CA GLU A 52 -7.02 -12.52 3.54
C GLU A 52 -6.94 -11.94 2.11
N LEU A 53 -8.11 -11.73 1.47
CA LEU A 53 -8.18 -11.10 0.15
C LEU A 53 -7.71 -9.64 0.19
N LEU A 54 -8.14 -8.85 1.17
CA LEU A 54 -7.70 -7.45 1.30
C LEU A 54 -6.19 -7.35 1.47
N GLY A 55 -5.58 -8.24 2.26
CA GLY A 55 -4.13 -8.32 2.44
C GLY A 55 -3.39 -8.55 1.13
N ASP A 56 -3.87 -9.49 0.30
CA ASP A 56 -3.25 -9.74 -1.00
C ASP A 56 -3.50 -8.63 -2.03
N MET A 57 -4.66 -7.98 -1.99
CA MET A 57 -4.93 -6.79 -2.80
C MET A 57 -3.96 -5.65 -2.44
N ALA A 58 -3.75 -5.40 -1.15
CA ALA A 58 -2.79 -4.40 -0.67
C ALA A 58 -1.36 -4.78 -1.10
N ASN A 59 -0.97 -6.05 -0.93
CA ASN A 59 0.34 -6.54 -1.38
C ASN A 59 0.56 -6.36 -2.88
N ALA A 60 -0.45 -6.68 -3.70
CA ALA A 60 -0.36 -6.56 -5.15
C ALA A 60 -0.18 -5.11 -5.62
N ILE A 61 -0.74 -4.13 -4.90
CA ILE A 61 -0.52 -2.72 -5.22
C ILE A 61 0.86 -2.25 -4.73
N VAL A 62 1.24 -2.58 -3.49
CA VAL A 62 2.46 -2.04 -2.84
C VAL A 62 3.75 -2.67 -3.37
N SER A 63 3.72 -3.96 -3.72
CA SER A 63 4.91 -4.69 -4.21
C SER A 63 5.46 -4.14 -5.53
N VAL A 64 4.61 -3.54 -6.37
CA VAL A 64 5.02 -2.94 -7.65
C VAL A 64 5.95 -1.74 -7.43
N PRO A 65 5.58 -0.70 -6.65
CA PRO A 65 6.49 0.35 -6.20
C PRO A 65 7.79 -0.18 -5.60
N VAL A 66 7.72 -1.12 -4.64
CA VAL A 66 8.92 -1.70 -3.99
C VAL A 66 9.90 -2.29 -5.01
N ALA A 67 9.38 -2.99 -6.03
CA ALA A 67 10.22 -3.61 -7.05
C ALA A 67 10.78 -2.63 -8.09
N SER A 68 10.18 -1.43 -8.22
CA SER A 68 10.54 -0.44 -9.25
C SER A 68 11.65 0.53 -8.84
N ILE A 69 11.99 0.58 -7.55
CA ILE A 69 12.93 1.56 -7.00
C ILE A 69 14.29 0.91 -6.83
N ASP A 70 15.34 1.64 -7.22
CA ASP A 70 16.72 1.19 -7.08
C ASP A 70 17.07 0.97 -5.58
N PRO A 71 17.35 -0.27 -5.15
CA PRO A 71 17.64 -0.58 -3.75
C PRO A 71 18.99 -0.03 -3.27
N SER A 72 19.84 0.48 -4.17
CA SER A 72 21.12 1.09 -3.81
C SER A 72 21.02 2.55 -3.36
N LEU A 73 19.83 3.16 -3.50
CA LEU A 73 19.59 4.52 -3.03
C LEU A 73 19.78 4.62 -1.50
N PRO A 74 20.26 5.77 -1.00
CA PRO A 74 20.20 6.09 0.42
C PRO A 74 18.78 5.91 0.97
N TRP A 75 18.67 5.50 2.24
CA TRP A 75 17.38 5.10 2.85
C TRP A 75 16.29 6.17 2.74
N ASP A 76 16.66 7.44 2.85
CA ASP A 76 15.77 8.59 2.79
C ASP A 76 15.32 8.88 1.35
N ALA A 77 16.25 8.88 0.40
CA ALA A 77 15.94 8.98 -1.03
C ALA A 77 15.06 7.82 -1.50
N TRP A 78 15.36 6.60 -1.06
CA TRP A 78 14.55 5.42 -1.34
C TRP A 78 13.13 5.57 -0.76
N SER A 79 13.02 6.00 0.49
CA SER A 79 11.73 6.18 1.17
C SER A 79 10.88 7.28 0.53
N ALA A 80 11.49 8.38 0.08
CA ALA A 80 10.82 9.45 -0.65
C ALA A 80 10.29 8.94 -2.00
N ALA A 81 11.13 8.25 -2.78
CA ALA A 81 10.72 7.64 -4.05
C ALA A 81 9.59 6.62 -3.85
N PHE A 82 9.66 5.82 -2.78
CA PHE A 82 8.65 4.84 -2.43
C PHE A 82 7.31 5.48 -2.06
N ALA A 83 7.32 6.52 -1.24
CA ALA A 83 6.11 7.26 -0.89
C ALA A 83 5.39 7.80 -2.14
N VAL A 84 6.13 8.41 -3.07
CA VAL A 84 5.60 8.92 -4.34
C VAL A 84 5.05 7.79 -5.22
N ALA A 85 5.79 6.68 -5.33
CA ALA A 85 5.40 5.55 -6.16
C ALA A 85 4.14 4.85 -5.61
N VAL A 86 4.03 4.65 -4.29
CA VAL A 86 2.83 4.09 -3.65
C VAL A 86 1.64 5.01 -3.84
N ARG A 87 1.80 6.34 -3.65
CA ARG A 87 0.74 7.31 -3.93
C ARG A 87 0.23 7.18 -5.36
N LYS A 88 1.13 7.17 -6.34
CA LYS A 88 0.77 7.01 -7.76
C LYS A 88 0.06 5.68 -8.05
N ALA A 89 0.45 4.60 -7.38
CA ALA A 89 -0.17 3.28 -7.56
C ALA A 89 -1.58 3.20 -6.92
N ILE A 90 -1.82 3.95 -5.85
CA ILE A 90 -3.07 3.90 -5.06
C ILE A 90 -4.15 4.84 -5.59
N LEU A 91 -3.79 6.06 -6.01
CA LEU A 91 -4.77 7.08 -6.43
C LEU A 91 -5.72 6.66 -7.58
N PRO A 92 -5.36 5.75 -8.50
CA PRO A 92 -6.30 5.21 -9.49
C PRO A 92 -7.46 4.39 -8.90
N TYR A 93 -7.41 4.02 -7.62
CA TYR A 93 -8.46 3.27 -6.93
C TYR A 93 -9.21 4.20 -5.96
N PRO A 94 -10.52 4.45 -6.13
CA PRO A 94 -11.25 5.47 -5.36
C PRO A 94 -11.21 5.28 -3.83
N ASP A 95 -11.12 4.04 -3.35
CA ASP A 95 -10.97 3.68 -1.93
C ASP A 95 -9.61 3.02 -1.63
N GLY A 96 -8.59 3.25 -2.47
CA GLY A 96 -7.29 2.58 -2.37
C GLY A 96 -6.57 2.84 -1.04
N ALA A 97 -6.62 4.06 -0.50
CA ALA A 97 -6.03 4.37 0.81
C ALA A 97 -6.80 3.71 1.95
N ARG A 98 -8.14 3.60 1.84
CA ARG A 98 -8.96 2.84 2.78
C ARG A 98 -8.62 1.36 2.77
N LEU A 99 -8.31 0.78 1.60
CA LEU A 99 -7.85 -0.61 1.49
C LEU A 99 -6.58 -0.82 2.33
N LEU A 100 -5.59 0.07 2.24
CA LEU A 100 -4.33 -0.08 2.96
C LEU A 100 -4.49 -0.08 4.49
N ILE A 101 -5.48 0.65 5.03
CA ILE A 101 -5.78 0.65 6.48
C ILE A 101 -6.64 -0.55 6.87
N ALA A 102 -7.58 -0.94 6.01
CA ALA A 102 -8.52 -2.01 6.31
C ALA A 102 -7.88 -3.40 6.23
N ALA A 103 -6.80 -3.54 5.45
CA ALA A 103 -6.14 -4.82 5.19
C ALA A 103 -5.22 -5.23 6.34
N TRP A 104 -5.36 -6.46 6.80
CA TRP A 104 -4.26 -7.12 7.52
C TRP A 104 -3.18 -7.57 6.52
N PRO A 105 -1.89 -7.34 6.76
CA PRO A 105 -0.83 -7.76 5.85
C PRO A 105 -0.87 -9.27 5.56
N SER A 106 -0.87 -9.63 4.28
CA SER A 106 -0.81 -11.04 3.87
C SER A 106 0.55 -11.66 4.24
N ASN A 107 0.64 -12.99 4.22
CA ASN A 107 1.92 -13.68 4.50
C ASN A 107 3.02 -13.22 3.55
N GLU A 108 2.70 -13.12 2.26
CA GLU A 108 3.63 -12.64 1.23
C GLU A 108 4.09 -11.20 1.51
N MET A 109 3.17 -10.33 1.95
CA MET A 109 3.55 -8.97 2.36
C MET A 109 4.50 -8.98 3.55
N ARG A 110 4.23 -9.78 4.59
CA ARG A 110 5.06 -9.84 5.80
C ARG A 110 6.42 -10.48 5.57
N GLU A 111 6.49 -11.49 4.73
CA GLU A 111 7.71 -12.29 4.52
C GLU A 111 8.58 -11.76 3.38
N GLN A 112 8.03 -10.98 2.45
CA GLN A 112 8.75 -10.53 1.26
C GLN A 112 8.69 -9.02 1.05
N THR A 113 7.51 -8.41 1.07
CA THR A 113 7.35 -6.99 0.72
C THR A 113 7.87 -6.07 1.81
N ILE A 114 7.48 -6.29 3.08
CA ILE A 114 7.92 -5.48 4.22
C ILE A 114 9.44 -5.54 4.41
N PRO A 115 10.10 -6.72 4.40
CA PRO A 115 11.56 -6.79 4.51
C PRO A 115 12.29 -6.01 3.42
N ARG A 116 11.72 -5.92 2.20
CA ARG A 116 12.30 -5.11 1.12
C ARG A 116 12.11 -3.60 1.32
N ILE A 117 11.02 -3.19 1.96
CA ILE A 117 10.79 -1.79 2.36
C ILE A 117 11.79 -1.38 3.46
N GLU A 118 12.10 -2.29 4.38
CA GLU A 118 12.98 -2.03 5.52
C GLU A 118 14.47 -2.21 5.20
N ALA A 119 14.82 -2.94 4.13
CA ALA A 119 16.20 -3.21 3.76
C ALA A 119 17.08 -1.94 3.63
N PRO A 120 16.64 -0.83 3.01
CA PRO A 120 17.43 0.39 2.96
C PRO A 120 17.69 1.01 4.34
N LEU A 121 16.71 0.94 5.27
CA LEU A 121 16.88 1.39 6.65
C LEU A 121 17.93 0.54 7.38
N ILE A 122 17.81 -0.78 7.28
CA ILE A 122 18.78 -1.70 7.90
C ILE A 122 20.18 -1.47 7.35
N ALA A 123 20.32 -1.28 6.03
CA ALA A 123 21.60 -0.97 5.38
C ALA A 123 22.20 0.37 5.84
N ALA A 124 21.34 1.33 6.23
CA ALA A 124 21.76 2.60 6.81
C ALA A 124 22.11 2.53 8.31
N GLY A 125 22.03 1.35 8.92
CA GLY A 125 22.43 1.10 10.32
C GLY A 125 21.30 1.20 11.34
N PHE A 126 20.04 1.31 10.90
CA PHE A 126 18.90 1.20 11.81
C PHE A 126 18.81 -0.24 12.35
N ASN A 127 18.54 -0.40 13.65
CA ASN A 127 18.20 -1.71 14.18
C ASN A 127 16.81 -2.17 13.66
N PRO A 128 16.47 -3.47 13.74
CA PRO A 128 15.21 -3.98 13.20
C PRO A 128 13.95 -3.33 13.79
N GLU A 129 13.90 -3.15 15.12
CA GLU A 129 12.76 -2.53 15.80
C GLU A 129 12.51 -1.11 15.31
N ARG A 130 13.58 -0.32 15.22
CA ARG A 130 13.52 1.06 14.71
C ARG A 130 13.18 1.11 13.22
N SER A 131 13.63 0.14 12.43
CA SER A 131 13.29 0.03 11.00
C SER A 131 11.78 -0.20 10.82
N HIS A 132 11.18 -1.07 11.63
CA HIS A 132 9.72 -1.27 11.66
C HIS A 132 8.98 0.00 12.09
N GLU A 133 9.43 0.67 13.16
CA GLU A 133 8.82 1.90 13.67
C GLU A 133 8.84 3.02 12.62
N VAL A 134 10.00 3.26 12.00
CA VAL A 134 10.17 4.28 10.96
C VAL A 134 9.32 3.96 9.73
N THR A 135 9.29 2.70 9.31
CA THR A 135 8.44 2.24 8.20
C THR A 135 6.96 2.50 8.51
N PHE A 136 6.51 2.18 9.72
CA PHE A 136 5.12 2.41 10.14
C PHE A 136 4.78 3.90 10.23
N LEU A 137 5.70 4.74 10.71
CA LEU A 137 5.54 6.19 10.77
C LEU A 137 5.36 6.80 9.38
N ILE A 138 6.27 6.49 8.45
CA ILE A 138 6.21 6.97 7.06
C ILE A 138 4.93 6.47 6.40
N ALA A 139 4.62 5.17 6.53
CA ALA A 139 3.41 4.59 5.95
C ALA A 139 2.15 5.26 6.49
N SER A 140 2.05 5.49 7.80
CA SER A 140 0.88 6.14 8.41
C SER A 140 0.67 7.55 7.88
N ALA A 141 1.74 8.33 7.71
CA ALA A 141 1.66 9.68 7.16
C ALA A 141 1.24 9.68 5.68
N VAL A 142 1.85 8.82 4.86
CA VAL A 142 1.55 8.69 3.43
C VAL A 142 0.10 8.22 3.22
N ILE A 143 -0.32 7.21 3.97
CA ILE A 143 -1.69 6.70 3.92
C ILE A 143 -2.69 7.76 4.40
N GLY A 144 -2.41 8.44 5.51
CA GLY A 144 -3.26 9.52 6.03
C GLY A 144 -3.42 10.67 5.02
N TRP A 145 -2.34 11.02 4.32
CA TRP A 145 -2.39 11.99 3.24
C TRP A 145 -3.28 11.51 2.08
N MET A 146 -3.09 10.28 1.61
CA MET A 146 -3.90 9.72 0.52
C MET A 146 -5.39 9.58 0.89
N LEU A 147 -5.72 9.30 2.15
CA LEU A 147 -7.11 9.31 2.63
C LEU A 147 -7.75 10.70 2.47
N ASN A 148 -7.00 11.76 2.79
CA ASN A 148 -7.47 13.13 2.61
C ASN A 148 -7.66 13.47 1.13
N GLU A 149 -6.74 13.05 0.26
CA GLU A 149 -6.86 13.22 -1.19
C GLU A 149 -8.04 12.45 -1.79
N GLN A 150 -8.36 11.27 -1.26
CA GLN A 150 -9.49 10.45 -1.73
C GLN A 150 -10.83 10.90 -1.16
N ASN A 151 -10.84 11.80 -0.17
CA ASN A 151 -12.05 12.44 0.32
C ASN A 151 -12.35 13.70 -0.52
N PRO A 152 -13.45 13.75 -1.31
CA PRO A 152 -13.69 14.87 -2.23
C PRO A 152 -13.73 16.24 -1.56
N ARG A 153 -14.32 16.34 -0.37
CA ARG A 153 -14.44 17.62 0.36
C ARG A 153 -13.09 18.10 0.90
N ILE A 154 -12.29 17.17 1.43
CA ILE A 154 -10.96 17.50 1.95
C ILE A 154 -10.00 17.81 0.82
N ARG A 155 -10.06 17.05 -0.28
CA ARG A 155 -9.27 17.30 -1.49
C ARG A 155 -9.53 18.70 -2.03
N GLU A 156 -10.81 19.07 -2.24
CA GLU A 156 -11.18 20.41 -2.70
C GLU A 156 -10.62 21.50 -1.76
N PHE A 157 -10.74 21.29 -0.44
CA PHE A 157 -10.20 22.22 0.56
C PHE A 157 -8.66 22.36 0.47
N MET A 158 -7.94 21.27 0.21
CA MET A 158 -6.49 21.26 0.06
C MET A 158 -6.03 21.91 -1.26
N GLU A 159 -6.69 21.60 -2.38
CA GLU A 159 -6.37 22.15 -3.72
C GLU A 159 -6.54 23.67 -3.80
N GLN A 160 -7.41 24.25 -2.98
CA GLN A 160 -7.54 25.71 -2.86
C GLN A 160 -6.34 26.39 -2.19
N ARG A 161 -5.50 25.64 -1.46
CA ARG A 161 -4.42 26.18 -0.61
C ARG A 161 -3.04 25.78 -1.07
N PHE A 162 -2.92 24.60 -1.67
CA PHE A 162 -1.64 24.00 -2.03
C PHE A 162 -1.74 23.25 -3.35
N ASP A 163 -0.65 23.23 -4.10
CA ASP A 163 -0.44 22.20 -5.12
C ASP A 163 -0.23 20.85 -4.41
N LEU A 164 -1.13 19.89 -4.65
CA LEU A 164 -1.14 18.62 -3.90
C LEU A 164 0.13 17.79 -4.12
N GLU A 165 0.67 17.80 -5.33
CA GLU A 165 1.86 17.01 -5.65
C GLU A 165 3.09 17.57 -4.92
N HIS A 166 3.32 18.88 -5.03
CA HIS A 166 4.43 19.53 -4.34
C HIS A 166 4.24 19.50 -2.81
N ALA A 167 3.02 19.62 -2.31
CA ALA A 167 2.74 19.57 -0.89
C ALA A 167 2.96 18.16 -0.30
N PHE A 168 2.59 17.10 -1.04
CA PHE A 168 2.86 15.73 -0.64
C PHE A 168 4.37 15.47 -0.53
N VAL A 169 5.14 15.84 -1.55
CA VAL A 169 6.61 15.66 -1.55
C VAL A 169 7.24 16.36 -0.36
N ARG A 170 6.89 17.64 -0.13
CA ARG A 170 7.41 18.38 1.04
C ARG A 170 7.02 17.76 2.37
N ALA A 171 5.81 17.21 2.49
CA ALA A 171 5.36 16.56 3.72
C ALA A 171 6.19 15.30 4.01
N VAL A 172 6.47 14.48 2.99
CA VAL A 172 7.34 13.31 3.09
C VAL A 172 8.76 13.72 3.46
N GLU A 173 9.34 14.70 2.76
CA GLU A 173 10.68 15.23 3.06
C GLU A 173 10.79 15.74 4.50
N THR A 174 9.78 16.47 4.98
CA THR A 174 9.75 16.98 6.37
C THR A 174 9.82 15.85 7.39
N ILE A 175 9.12 14.74 7.16
CA ILE A 175 9.15 13.57 8.05
C ILE A 175 10.53 12.90 8.00
N LEU A 176 11.08 12.72 6.81
CA LEU A 176 12.40 12.10 6.61
C LEU A 176 13.52 12.93 7.25
N ASP A 177 13.48 14.26 7.11
CA ASP A 177 14.42 15.18 7.74
C ASP A 177 14.35 15.10 9.28
N GLY A 178 13.14 14.96 9.83
CA GLY A 178 12.92 14.73 11.25
C GLY A 178 13.54 13.42 11.75
N ILE A 179 13.33 12.33 11.00
CA ILE A 179 13.94 11.02 11.30
C ILE A 179 15.47 11.10 11.22
N ARG A 180 16.02 11.72 10.16
CA ARG A 180 17.47 11.90 9.97
C ARG A 180 18.08 12.67 11.12
N SER A 181 17.42 13.74 11.58
CA SER A 181 17.88 14.55 12.71
C SER A 181 17.97 13.74 14.00
N GLN A 182 16.97 12.89 14.29
CA GLN A 182 16.98 12.02 15.48
C GLN A 182 18.13 10.98 15.45
N MET A 183 18.48 10.48 14.26
CA MET A 183 19.64 9.58 14.11
C MET A 183 20.95 10.29 14.46
N LEU A 184 21.15 11.52 13.99
CA LEU A 184 22.38 12.29 14.21
C LEU A 184 22.58 12.65 15.69
N GLU A 185 21.49 12.79 16.44
CA GLU A 185 21.50 13.05 17.88
C GLU A 185 21.79 11.80 18.74
N GLY A 186 22.01 10.63 18.14
CA GLY A 186 22.32 9.39 18.86
C GLY A 186 21.15 8.84 19.69
N ARG A 187 19.91 9.23 19.36
CA ARG A 187 18.68 8.64 19.94
C ARG A 187 18.26 7.38 19.17
N SER A 188 19.25 6.57 18.80
CA SER A 188 19.16 5.41 17.90
C SER A 188 19.37 4.11 18.65
#